data_AF-A0A6I7PFE9-F1
#
_entry.id   AF-A0A6I7PFE9-F1
#
_cell.length_a   1.000
_cell.length_b   1.000
_cell.length_c   1.000
_cell.angle_alpha   90.00
_cell.angle_beta   90.00
_cell.angle_gamma   90.00
#
_symmetry.space_group_name_H-M   'P 1'
#
loop_
_entity.id
_entity.type
_entity.pdbx_description
1 polymer ?
#
loop_
_entity_poly.entity_id
_entity_poly.type
_entity_poly.pdbx_seq_one_letter_code
_entity_poly.pdbx_strand_id
1 'polypeptide(L)'
;MRRLIPDLLRNSGKTGFVVVAAFLVLVGALAWVIRESSRPPVIESISPEIGVPGDTLLIQGHNFGNERGRNRVYISGRAPTASAHLDWSNNQVRIRVPGDTASGLVYVVTSNGRSNGLLFTNREHVPEPVAAVSQPGRPVITSIEPTLSRIGNTVTISGRRFGENRKNSRVLFSWNADGIDNPGAPETRSGLIAGSVADFVYEAWSDRRIRVRIPDGAVSGPVYVETDKGRSPPIDLQLERPVGSKVYHGRRSFAVQYEIEIDQIVIDAERGSWNRLYIWVPRVQHLAEQPNPQVVTRVGPSLFDDVSGLAVFELSNVQPGESHRIARTVLFDRYAIETRIDANRVPVRYAVDSRFLSKYLAENAILPVGDTAIANTARQVSAGTQNPYVKAQRLYNWVLDRLTPEHREASRRPLEAMQARSGNSYSYATLYTALLRAAGVPARLMAGYLFDAGQQPLRHYWTEFFLQDFGWVPTDPALGDGLHAERLEPRENPRAFYFGNLDAGRVVFSPGLLEARNLHADGVRRSVRELYSLQTRHEEAVGNLVDYRSRWYDLRLLGEYD
;
A
#
# COMPACT_ATOMS: atom_id res chain seq x y z
N MET A 1 -72.82 -1.14 3.84
CA MET A 1 -72.25 0.14 3.37
C MET A 1 -72.37 0.41 1.86
N ARG A 2 -72.70 -0.57 1.00
CA ARG A 2 -72.73 -0.41 -0.48
C ARG A 2 -73.94 0.35 -1.07
N ARG A 3 -74.80 0.98 -0.25
CA ARG A 3 -75.96 1.77 -0.70
C ARG A 3 -76.13 3.15 -0.02
N LEU A 4 -75.23 3.58 0.86
CA LEU A 4 -75.37 4.86 1.61
C LEU A 4 -74.65 6.06 0.98
N ILE A 5 -73.67 5.83 0.10
CA ILE A 5 -72.83 6.88 -0.47
C ILE A 5 -73.50 7.61 -1.67
N PRO A 6 -74.28 6.94 -2.56
CA PRO A 6 -74.91 7.63 -3.68
C PRO A 6 -76.03 8.61 -3.28
N ASP A 7 -76.78 8.30 -2.22
CA ASP A 7 -77.94 9.11 -1.82
C ASP A 7 -77.56 10.38 -1.04
N LEU A 8 -76.42 10.38 -0.34
CA LEU A 8 -75.87 11.57 0.32
C LEU A 8 -75.37 12.63 -0.68
N LEU A 9 -74.97 12.24 -1.88
CA LEU A 9 -74.43 13.16 -2.90
C LEU A 9 -75.52 13.80 -3.78
N ARG A 10 -76.77 13.32 -3.73
CA ARG A 10 -77.85 13.78 -4.62
C ARG A 10 -78.67 14.95 -4.07
N ASN A 11 -78.56 15.30 -2.78
CA ASN A 11 -79.43 16.31 -2.15
C ASN A 11 -78.75 17.30 -1.19
N SER A 12 -77.42 17.44 -1.24
CA SER A 12 -76.70 18.43 -0.43
C SER A 12 -75.84 19.31 -1.35
N GLY A 13 -76.07 20.62 -1.32
CA GLY A 13 -75.26 21.61 -2.07
C GLY A 13 -73.79 21.64 -1.65
N LYS A 14 -73.07 22.74 -1.97
CA LYS A 14 -71.61 22.91 -1.72
C LYS A 14 -71.14 22.41 -0.33
N THR A 15 -71.97 22.54 0.70
CA THR A 15 -71.75 22.03 2.06
C THR A 15 -71.61 20.51 2.18
N GLY A 16 -72.41 19.70 1.47
CA GLY A 16 -72.29 18.24 1.56
C GLY A 16 -71.08 17.67 0.84
N PHE A 17 -70.65 18.30 -0.26
CA PHE A 17 -69.38 17.97 -0.92
C PHE A 17 -68.18 18.25 0.00
N VAL A 18 -68.19 19.38 0.72
CA VAL A 18 -67.14 19.72 1.70
C VAL A 18 -67.12 18.73 2.86
N VAL A 19 -68.27 18.29 3.37
CA VAL A 19 -68.34 17.28 4.44
C VAL A 19 -67.82 15.93 3.99
N VAL A 20 -68.17 15.48 2.78
CA VAL A 20 -67.66 14.22 2.21
C VAL A 20 -66.16 14.30 1.93
N ALA A 21 -65.67 15.42 1.40
CA ALA A 21 -64.25 15.64 1.18
C ALA A 21 -63.45 15.68 2.50
N ALA A 22 -63.95 16.40 3.51
CA ALA A 22 -63.35 16.43 4.84
C ALA A 22 -63.35 15.04 5.49
N PHE A 23 -64.43 14.28 5.35
CA PHE A 23 -64.50 12.90 5.83
C PHE A 23 -63.50 11.99 5.11
N LEU A 24 -63.34 12.11 3.79
CA LEU A 24 -62.36 11.34 3.03
C LEU A 24 -60.91 11.71 3.38
N VAL A 25 -60.62 13.00 3.61
CA VAL A 25 -59.32 13.45 4.12
C VAL A 25 -59.08 12.89 5.52
N LEU A 26 -60.09 12.90 6.40
CA LEU A 26 -59.98 12.36 7.75
C LEU A 26 -59.77 10.84 7.73
N VAL A 27 -60.47 10.12 6.84
CA VAL A 27 -60.29 8.67 6.62
C VAL A 27 -58.92 8.38 6.00
N GLY A 28 -58.45 9.20 5.06
CA GLY A 28 -57.12 9.08 4.47
C GLY A 28 -56.00 9.36 5.48
N ALA A 29 -56.15 10.39 6.31
CA ALA A 29 -55.25 10.70 7.41
C ALA A 29 -55.26 9.60 8.47
N LEU A 30 -56.45 9.09 8.84
CA LEU A 30 -56.58 7.97 9.76
C LEU A 30 -55.95 6.69 9.19
N ALA A 31 -56.15 6.40 7.90
CA ALA A 31 -55.51 5.26 7.23
C ALA A 31 -53.98 5.42 7.14
N TRP A 32 -53.47 6.64 6.96
CA TRP A 32 -52.04 6.94 6.96
C TRP A 32 -51.43 6.79 8.36
N VAL A 33 -52.10 7.31 9.41
CA VAL A 33 -51.70 7.13 10.81
C VAL A 33 -51.73 5.66 11.21
N ILE A 34 -52.77 4.91 10.81
CA ILE A 34 -52.84 3.46 11.01
C ILE A 34 -51.67 2.78 10.30
N ARG A 35 -51.39 3.13 9.04
CA ARG A 35 -50.27 2.55 8.28
C ARG A 35 -48.90 2.82 8.93
N GLU A 36 -48.67 4.03 9.44
CA GLU A 36 -47.41 4.39 10.09
C GLU A 36 -47.26 3.71 11.45
N SER A 37 -48.34 3.65 12.23
CA SER A 37 -48.37 2.98 13.54
C SER A 37 -48.42 1.44 13.47
N SER A 38 -48.54 0.86 12.27
CA SER A 38 -48.57 -0.60 12.04
C SER A 38 -47.26 -1.16 11.47
N ARG A 39 -46.20 -0.36 11.36
CA ARG A 39 -44.91 -0.85 10.83
C ARG A 39 -44.22 -1.77 11.85
N PRO A 40 -43.56 -2.85 11.39
CA PRO A 40 -42.74 -3.66 12.28
C PRO A 40 -41.57 -2.82 12.83
N PRO A 41 -41.06 -3.16 14.02
CA PRO A 41 -39.88 -2.51 14.58
C PRO A 41 -38.66 -2.77 13.70
N VAL A 42 -37.70 -1.85 13.65
CA VAL A 42 -36.42 -2.01 12.94
C VAL A 42 -35.30 -1.56 13.85
N ILE A 43 -34.25 -2.37 13.95
CA ILE A 43 -33.02 -2.04 14.68
C ILE A 43 -31.98 -1.56 13.67
N GLU A 44 -31.43 -0.37 13.92
CA GLU A 44 -30.35 0.22 13.11
C GLU A 44 -28.98 -0.15 13.68
N SER A 45 -28.83 -0.13 15.00
CA SER A 45 -27.58 -0.46 15.67
C SER A 45 -27.81 -1.02 17.08
N ILE A 46 -26.82 -1.77 17.58
CA ILE A 46 -26.69 -2.12 18.99
C ILE A 46 -25.30 -1.73 19.47
N SER A 47 -25.20 -1.27 20.73
CA SER A 47 -23.92 -0.89 21.32
C SER A 47 -23.88 -1.23 22.81
N PRO A 48 -22.88 -2.01 23.27
CA PRO A 48 -21.82 -2.64 22.48
C PRO A 48 -22.33 -3.90 21.71
N GLU A 49 -21.74 -4.20 20.55
CA GLU A 49 -21.96 -5.48 19.83
C GLU A 49 -21.28 -6.68 20.51
N ILE A 50 -20.19 -6.42 21.25
CA ILE A 50 -19.45 -7.41 22.05
C ILE A 50 -19.40 -6.92 23.50
N GLY A 51 -20.14 -7.59 24.39
CA GLY A 51 -20.28 -7.21 25.80
C GLY A 51 -20.11 -8.39 26.75
N VAL A 52 -20.11 -8.09 28.04
CA VAL A 52 -20.17 -9.06 29.13
C VAL A 52 -21.51 -8.99 29.85
N PRO A 53 -21.98 -10.07 30.49
CA PRO A 53 -23.15 -10.01 31.36
C PRO A 53 -23.03 -8.88 32.39
N GLY A 54 -24.08 -8.07 32.54
CA GLY A 54 -24.08 -6.87 33.37
C GLY A 54 -23.85 -5.54 32.63
N ASP A 55 -23.33 -5.56 31.40
CA ASP A 55 -23.19 -4.36 30.57
C ASP A 55 -24.55 -3.74 30.24
N THR A 56 -24.55 -2.43 29.96
CA THR A 56 -25.73 -1.76 29.40
C THR A 56 -25.69 -1.83 27.89
N LEU A 57 -26.59 -2.60 27.29
CA LEU A 57 -26.83 -2.69 25.85
C LEU A 57 -27.83 -1.61 25.43
N LEU A 58 -27.38 -0.72 24.55
CA LEU A 58 -28.16 0.29 23.86
C LEU A 58 -28.60 -0.25 22.50
N ILE A 59 -29.90 -0.26 22.23
CA ILE A 59 -30.50 -0.66 20.96
C ILE A 59 -31.13 0.59 20.35
N GLN A 60 -30.69 0.98 19.15
CA GLN A 60 -31.23 2.13 18.42
C GLN A 60 -31.99 1.67 17.17
N GLY A 61 -33.05 2.38 16.84
CA GLY A 61 -33.84 2.10 15.66
C GLY A 61 -35.14 2.87 15.67
N HIS A 62 -36.21 2.27 15.15
CA HIS A 62 -37.51 2.92 15.05
C HIS A 62 -38.67 1.92 15.17
N ASN A 63 -39.85 2.44 15.52
CA ASN A 63 -41.11 1.70 15.74
C ASN A 63 -41.07 0.70 16.92
N PHE A 64 -40.29 0.99 17.97
CA PHE A 64 -40.25 0.17 19.19
C PHE A 64 -41.45 0.41 20.12
N GLY A 65 -42.23 1.46 19.86
CA GLY A 65 -43.30 1.93 20.75
C GLY A 65 -42.79 2.89 21.82
N ASN A 66 -43.61 3.87 22.19
CA ASN A 66 -43.23 4.95 23.12
C ASN A 66 -42.97 4.47 24.56
N GLU A 67 -43.44 3.28 24.90
CA GLU A 67 -43.24 2.66 26.21
C GLU A 67 -43.07 1.15 26.03
N ARG A 68 -42.48 0.50 27.03
CA ARG A 68 -42.24 -0.94 26.98
C ARG A 68 -43.54 -1.73 26.93
N GLY A 69 -44.50 -1.50 27.82
CA GLY A 69 -45.78 -2.23 27.88
C GLY A 69 -45.65 -3.75 27.62
N ARG A 70 -46.28 -4.21 26.53
CA ARG A 70 -46.21 -5.60 26.04
C ARG A 70 -45.01 -5.90 25.13
N ASN A 71 -44.26 -4.89 24.71
CA ASN A 71 -43.08 -5.01 23.86
C ASN A 71 -41.93 -5.69 24.62
N ARG A 72 -41.10 -6.44 23.90
CA ARG A 72 -40.02 -7.25 24.46
C ARG A 72 -38.77 -7.16 23.60
N VAL A 73 -37.61 -7.06 24.23
CA VAL A 73 -36.32 -7.39 23.61
C VAL A 73 -36.05 -8.86 23.83
N TYR A 74 -35.43 -9.51 22.85
CA TYR A 74 -34.86 -10.85 22.97
C TYR A 74 -33.37 -10.79 22.67
N ILE A 75 -32.56 -11.48 23.48
CA ILE A 75 -31.15 -11.74 23.22
C ILE A 75 -30.97 -13.26 23.14
N SER A 76 -30.42 -13.76 22.03
CA SER A 76 -30.24 -15.20 21.80
C SER A 76 -31.53 -16.01 22.03
N GLY A 77 -32.67 -15.44 21.63
CA GLY A 77 -34.00 -16.05 21.76
C GLY A 77 -34.62 -16.00 23.16
N ARG A 78 -33.98 -15.39 24.16
CA ARG A 78 -34.51 -15.21 25.51
C ARG A 78 -34.85 -13.75 25.80
N ALA A 79 -36.00 -13.51 26.43
CA ALA A 79 -36.38 -12.17 26.88
C ALA A 79 -35.71 -11.83 28.23
N PRO A 80 -35.00 -10.70 28.37
CA PRO A 80 -34.48 -10.25 29.65
C PRO A 80 -35.60 -10.04 30.68
N THR A 81 -35.27 -10.17 31.96
CA THR A 81 -36.20 -9.95 33.07
C THR A 81 -36.72 -8.51 33.10
N ALA A 82 -37.81 -8.27 33.83
CA ALA A 82 -38.40 -6.95 33.94
C ALA A 82 -37.40 -5.90 34.46
N SER A 83 -36.60 -6.27 35.47
CA SER A 83 -35.57 -5.42 36.10
C SER A 83 -34.36 -5.12 35.22
N ALA A 84 -34.14 -5.90 34.15
CA ALA A 84 -33.04 -5.66 33.22
C ALA A 84 -33.32 -4.47 32.28
N HIS A 85 -34.55 -4.00 32.15
CA HIS A 85 -34.86 -2.88 31.27
C HIS A 85 -34.61 -1.56 32.02
N LEU A 86 -33.73 -0.73 31.47
CA LEU A 86 -33.33 0.54 32.07
C LEU A 86 -34.14 1.70 31.49
N ASP A 87 -34.39 1.68 30.18
CA ASP A 87 -35.11 2.74 29.46
C ASP A 87 -35.75 2.21 28.17
N TRP A 88 -36.86 2.81 27.74
CA TRP A 88 -37.58 2.45 26.51
C TRP A 88 -38.28 3.65 25.88
N SER A 89 -38.02 3.89 24.61
CA SER A 89 -38.71 4.84 23.75
C SER A 89 -38.95 4.23 22.37
N ASN A 90 -39.64 4.97 21.49
CA ASN A 90 -39.91 4.49 20.14
C ASN A 90 -38.66 4.29 19.26
N ASN A 91 -37.55 4.94 19.62
CA ASN A 91 -36.30 4.90 18.86
C ASN A 91 -35.12 4.31 19.63
N GLN A 92 -35.31 3.97 20.90
CA GLN A 92 -34.22 3.53 21.76
C GLN A 92 -34.70 2.56 22.83
N VAL A 93 -33.94 1.50 23.07
CA VAL A 93 -34.12 0.62 24.23
C VAL A 93 -32.77 0.44 24.92
N ARG A 94 -32.74 0.65 26.25
CA ARG A 94 -31.56 0.36 27.07
C ARG A 94 -31.89 -0.79 28.00
N ILE A 95 -31.10 -1.86 27.92
CA ILE A 95 -31.22 -3.00 28.82
C ILE A 95 -29.87 -3.37 29.42
N ARG A 96 -29.88 -3.95 30.61
CA ARG A 96 -28.73 -4.63 31.19
C ARG A 96 -28.67 -6.06 30.66
N VAL A 97 -27.51 -6.49 30.17
CA VAL A 97 -27.30 -7.84 29.64
C VAL A 97 -27.46 -8.86 30.79
N PRO A 98 -28.39 -9.84 30.70
CA PRO A 98 -28.55 -10.87 31.73
C PRO A 98 -27.31 -11.74 31.98
N GLY A 99 -27.18 -12.25 33.20
CA GLY A 99 -26.07 -13.10 33.67
C GLY A 99 -25.77 -14.33 32.81
N ASP A 100 -26.81 -14.93 32.22
CA ASP A 100 -26.76 -16.18 31.45
C ASP A 100 -26.82 -15.96 29.93
N THR A 101 -26.53 -14.74 29.46
CA THR A 101 -26.70 -14.38 28.05
C THR A 101 -25.70 -15.10 27.16
N ALA A 102 -26.18 -15.97 26.26
CA ALA A 102 -25.35 -16.52 25.20
C ALA A 102 -25.18 -15.53 24.03
N SER A 103 -24.13 -15.70 23.23
CA SER A 103 -24.01 -15.03 21.93
C SER A 103 -25.21 -15.37 21.05
N GLY A 104 -25.75 -14.39 20.33
CA GLY A 104 -26.92 -14.59 19.49
C GLY A 104 -27.59 -13.29 19.07
N LEU A 105 -28.64 -13.41 18.26
CA LEU A 105 -29.33 -12.25 17.71
C LEU A 105 -30.12 -11.48 18.79
N VAL A 106 -29.99 -10.17 18.75
CA VAL A 106 -30.80 -9.18 19.46
C VAL A 106 -31.90 -8.70 18.53
N TYR A 107 -33.15 -8.80 18.97
CA TYR A 107 -34.29 -8.28 18.23
C TYR A 107 -35.40 -7.78 19.16
N VAL A 108 -36.22 -6.86 18.65
CA VAL A 108 -37.39 -6.29 19.34
C VAL A 108 -38.67 -6.90 18.77
N VAL A 109 -39.60 -7.25 19.65
CA VAL A 109 -40.95 -7.72 19.29
C VAL A 109 -41.98 -6.75 19.86
N THR A 110 -42.83 -6.23 18.98
CA THR A 110 -43.99 -5.40 19.33
C THR A 110 -45.28 -6.08 18.86
N SER A 111 -46.44 -5.44 19.09
CA SER A 111 -47.72 -5.91 18.53
C SER A 111 -47.74 -5.95 17.00
N ASN A 112 -46.84 -5.20 16.34
CA ASN A 112 -46.79 -5.06 14.89
C ASN A 112 -45.77 -6.00 14.22
N GLY A 113 -45.12 -6.85 15.00
CA GLY A 113 -44.20 -7.86 14.50
C GLY A 113 -42.83 -7.81 15.16
N ARG A 114 -41.89 -8.49 14.51
CA ARG A 114 -40.51 -8.68 14.95
C ARG A 114 -39.55 -7.88 14.07
N SER A 115 -38.51 -7.29 14.67
CA SER A 115 -37.48 -6.57 13.94
C SER A 115 -36.49 -7.49 13.22
N ASN A 116 -35.64 -6.90 12.37
CA ASN A 116 -34.36 -7.51 12.04
C ASN A 116 -33.56 -7.82 13.31
N GLY A 117 -32.68 -8.82 13.22
CA GLY A 117 -31.79 -9.18 14.31
C GLY A 117 -30.38 -8.68 14.06
N LEU A 118 -29.75 -8.09 15.07
CA LEU A 118 -28.31 -7.78 15.06
C LEU A 118 -27.57 -8.74 16.01
N LEU A 119 -26.37 -9.17 15.63
CA LEU A 119 -25.62 -10.16 16.43
C LEU A 119 -24.98 -9.50 17.65
N PHE A 120 -25.33 -9.97 18.85
CA PHE A 120 -24.60 -9.68 20.07
C PHE A 120 -23.69 -10.87 20.43
N THR A 121 -22.45 -10.58 20.77
CA THR A 121 -21.46 -11.59 21.16
C THR A 121 -21.14 -11.46 22.65
N ASN A 122 -21.44 -12.51 23.43
CA ASN A 122 -20.98 -12.57 24.82
C ASN A 122 -19.48 -12.90 24.83
N ARG A 123 -18.66 -11.97 25.34
CA ARG A 123 -17.21 -12.11 25.46
C ARG A 123 -16.78 -13.32 26.30
N GLU A 124 -17.55 -13.71 27.31
CA GLU A 124 -17.25 -14.89 28.15
C GLU A 124 -17.46 -16.21 27.38
N HIS A 125 -18.23 -16.20 26.29
CA HIS A 125 -18.47 -17.35 25.41
C HIS A 125 -17.71 -17.24 24.09
N VAL A 126 -16.95 -16.17 23.86
CA VAL A 126 -15.92 -16.16 22.84
C VAL A 126 -14.85 -17.10 23.34
N PRO A 127 -14.55 -18.21 22.65
CA PRO A 127 -13.40 -19.03 23.02
C PRO A 127 -12.20 -18.09 23.11
N GLU A 128 -11.43 -18.14 24.21
CA GLU A 128 -10.06 -17.62 24.14
C GLU A 128 -9.46 -18.18 22.85
N PRO A 129 -8.73 -17.39 22.03
CA PRO A 129 -8.11 -17.92 20.84
C PRO A 129 -7.33 -19.15 21.29
N VAL A 130 -7.84 -20.33 20.94
CA VAL A 130 -7.13 -21.57 21.16
C VAL A 130 -5.84 -21.32 20.40
N ALA A 131 -4.72 -21.20 21.14
CA ALA A 131 -3.42 -20.95 20.58
C ALA A 131 -3.32 -21.81 19.34
N ALA A 132 -3.34 -21.16 18.17
CA ALA A 132 -3.73 -21.82 16.93
C ALA A 132 -2.97 -23.13 16.84
N VAL A 133 -3.71 -24.23 16.72
CA VAL A 133 -3.18 -25.59 16.76
C VAL A 133 -1.89 -25.60 15.98
N SER A 134 -0.77 -25.68 16.71
CA SER A 134 0.53 -25.52 16.11
C SER A 134 0.73 -26.71 15.19
N GLN A 135 0.51 -26.54 13.90
CA GLN A 135 0.93 -27.54 12.93
C GLN A 135 2.41 -27.81 13.21
N PRO A 136 2.82 -29.08 13.41
CA PRO A 136 4.21 -29.40 13.66
C PRO A 136 5.09 -28.72 12.62
N GLY A 137 6.00 -27.86 13.07
CA GLY A 137 6.95 -27.16 12.20
C GLY A 137 6.64 -25.69 11.86
N ARG A 138 5.41 -25.18 11.99
CA ARG A 138 5.12 -23.76 11.70
C ARG A 138 5.65 -22.81 12.79
N PRO A 139 6.05 -21.57 12.43
CA PRO A 139 6.47 -20.54 13.39
C PRO A 139 5.31 -20.14 14.29
N VAL A 140 5.61 -19.78 15.54
CA VAL A 140 4.61 -19.31 16.52
C VAL A 140 5.11 -18.02 17.15
N ILE A 141 4.29 -16.97 17.06
CA ILE A 141 4.52 -15.71 17.78
C ILE A 141 3.87 -15.82 19.15
N THR A 142 4.58 -15.41 20.19
CA THR A 142 4.08 -15.34 21.57
C THR A 142 3.86 -13.91 22.06
N SER A 143 4.65 -12.94 21.57
CA SER A 143 4.44 -11.52 21.88
C SER A 143 5.06 -10.61 20.82
N ILE A 144 4.56 -9.38 20.77
CA ILE A 144 5.12 -8.28 19.99
C ILE A 144 5.21 -7.03 20.89
N GLU A 145 6.38 -6.42 20.96
CA GLU A 145 6.63 -5.27 21.82
C GLU A 145 7.43 -4.17 21.08
N PRO A 146 7.00 -2.89 21.19
CA PRO A 146 5.74 -2.44 21.79
C PRO A 146 4.52 -2.83 20.94
N THR A 147 3.34 -2.98 21.56
CA THR A 147 2.06 -3.28 20.87
C THR A 147 1.45 -2.05 20.18
N LEU A 148 1.84 -0.84 20.59
CA LEU A 148 1.56 0.42 19.92
C LEU A 148 2.88 1.01 19.43
N SER A 149 2.99 1.26 18.13
CA SER A 149 4.23 1.72 17.50
C SER A 149 3.97 2.64 16.32
N ARG A 150 5.00 2.94 15.52
CA ARG A 150 4.95 3.84 14.36
C ARG A 150 5.74 3.29 13.19
N ILE A 151 5.42 3.72 11.99
CA ILE A 151 6.20 3.38 10.78
C ILE A 151 7.65 3.83 10.96
N GLY A 152 8.60 2.96 10.62
CA GLY A 152 10.02 3.23 10.79
C GLY A 152 10.58 2.92 12.18
N ASN A 153 9.75 2.60 13.18
CA ASN A 153 10.21 2.12 14.48
C ASN A 153 10.40 0.60 14.49
N THR A 154 11.26 0.13 15.41
CA THR A 154 11.56 -1.29 15.57
C THR A 154 10.66 -1.94 16.62
N VAL A 155 10.10 -3.08 16.27
CA VAL A 155 9.37 -3.98 17.19
C VAL A 155 10.19 -5.24 17.43
N THR A 156 10.08 -5.77 18.65
CA THR A 156 10.57 -7.09 19.01
C THR A 156 9.41 -8.08 18.93
N ILE A 157 9.57 -9.12 18.12
CA ILE A 157 8.66 -10.26 18.05
C ILE A 157 9.33 -11.43 18.77
N SER A 158 8.70 -11.96 19.82
CA SER A 158 9.16 -13.14 20.55
C SER A 158 8.30 -14.35 20.20
N GLY A 159 8.91 -15.53 20.21
CA GLY A 159 8.22 -16.77 19.87
C GLY A 159 9.15 -17.97 19.75
N ARG A 160 8.83 -18.87 18.81
CA ARG A 160 9.60 -20.10 18.55
C ARG A 160 9.47 -20.54 17.10
N ARG A 161 10.45 -21.31 16.62
CA ARG A 161 10.48 -21.88 15.25
C ARG A 161 10.55 -20.81 14.17
N PHE A 162 11.19 -19.68 14.45
CA PHE A 162 11.49 -18.67 13.43
C PHE A 162 12.73 -19.06 12.59
N GLY A 163 13.49 -20.07 13.03
CA GLY A 163 14.73 -20.51 12.43
C GLY A 163 15.93 -19.67 12.90
N GLU A 164 17.06 -20.35 13.13
CA GLU A 164 18.32 -19.71 13.58
C GLU A 164 18.81 -18.61 12.62
N ASN A 165 18.56 -18.78 11.32
CA ASN A 165 18.89 -17.81 10.29
C ASN A 165 17.64 -17.47 9.48
N ARG A 166 17.48 -16.18 9.14
CA ARG A 166 16.30 -15.70 8.41
C ARG A 166 16.08 -16.45 7.09
N LYS A 167 17.14 -16.70 6.31
CA LYS A 167 17.04 -17.20 4.93
C LYS A 167 16.03 -16.36 4.13
N ASN A 168 15.01 -16.98 3.54
CA ASN A 168 13.92 -16.31 2.81
C ASN A 168 12.70 -15.97 3.70
N SER A 169 12.79 -16.22 5.00
CA SER A 169 11.72 -15.90 5.96
C SER A 169 11.53 -14.39 6.10
N ARG A 170 10.30 -13.98 6.43
CA ARG A 170 9.90 -12.57 6.50
C ARG A 170 8.84 -12.32 7.57
N VAL A 171 8.81 -11.11 8.07
CA VAL A 171 7.69 -10.58 8.87
C VAL A 171 6.76 -9.83 7.93
N LEU A 172 5.48 -10.17 7.99
CA LEU A 172 4.41 -9.61 7.18
C LEU A 172 3.54 -8.73 8.07
N PHE A 173 3.45 -7.45 7.74
CA PHE A 173 2.61 -6.46 8.39
C PHE A 173 1.32 -6.27 7.59
N SER A 174 0.25 -5.87 8.28
CA SER A 174 -0.98 -5.46 7.60
C SER A 174 -0.73 -4.27 6.68
N TRP A 175 -1.38 -4.31 5.53
CA TRP A 175 -1.40 -3.25 4.52
C TRP A 175 -2.85 -3.06 4.05
N ASN A 176 -3.23 -1.84 3.68
CA ASN A 176 -4.51 -1.59 3.03
C ASN A 176 -4.42 -0.46 2.01
N ALA A 177 -5.33 -0.49 1.04
CA ALA A 177 -5.66 0.62 0.17
C ALA A 177 -6.96 1.24 0.68
N ASP A 178 -6.90 2.49 1.15
CA ASP A 178 -8.08 3.27 1.51
C ASP A 178 -8.72 3.82 0.24
N GLY A 179 -9.61 3.04 -0.38
CA GLY A 179 -10.32 3.39 -1.61
C GLY A 179 -11.56 4.26 -1.39
N ILE A 180 -11.41 5.44 -0.76
CA ILE A 180 -12.54 6.35 -0.51
C ILE A 180 -13.12 6.93 -1.83
N ASP A 181 -12.34 6.97 -2.91
CA ASP A 181 -12.75 7.63 -4.16
C ASP A 181 -13.34 6.71 -5.24
N ASN A 182 -13.94 5.58 -4.86
CA ASN A 182 -14.76 4.79 -5.79
C ASN A 182 -16.19 4.67 -5.23
N PRO A 183 -17.10 5.62 -5.54
CA PRO A 183 -18.47 5.60 -5.07
C PRO A 183 -19.18 4.36 -5.64
N GLY A 184 -19.19 3.25 -4.88
CA GLY A 184 -19.77 1.96 -5.28
C GLY A 184 -18.91 0.72 -5.02
N ALA A 185 -17.65 0.83 -4.57
CA ALA A 185 -16.83 -0.33 -4.22
C ALA A 185 -17.05 -0.75 -2.75
N PRO A 186 -17.49 -1.99 -2.46
CA PRO A 186 -17.99 -2.36 -1.13
C PRO A 186 -16.92 -2.69 -0.07
N GLU A 187 -15.61 -2.75 -0.38
CA GLU A 187 -14.61 -3.21 0.59
C GLU A 187 -13.26 -2.47 0.49
N THR A 188 -12.74 -2.04 1.64
CA THR A 188 -11.35 -1.60 1.81
C THR A 188 -10.43 -2.78 1.50
N ARG A 189 -9.58 -2.67 0.48
CA ARG A 189 -8.70 -3.77 0.10
C ARG A 189 -7.55 -3.87 1.10
N SER A 190 -7.47 -5.01 1.77
CA SER A 190 -6.41 -5.34 2.71
C SER A 190 -5.45 -6.36 2.12
N GLY A 191 -4.23 -6.35 2.62
CA GLY A 191 -3.15 -7.22 2.18
C GLY A 191 -2.04 -7.27 3.21
N LEU A 192 -0.88 -7.78 2.80
CA LEU A 192 0.30 -7.90 3.64
C LEU A 192 1.51 -7.28 2.96
N ILE A 193 2.35 -6.61 3.74
CA ILE A 193 3.61 -6.05 3.29
C ILE A 193 4.77 -6.51 4.15
N ALA A 194 5.89 -6.85 3.50
CA ALA A 194 7.16 -7.10 4.16
C ALA A 194 8.08 -5.91 3.97
N GLY A 195 8.92 -5.63 4.95
CA GLY A 195 10.00 -4.66 4.78
C GLY A 195 11.08 -5.15 3.82
N SER A 196 11.66 -4.21 3.09
CA SER A 196 12.77 -4.49 2.17
C SER A 196 14.03 -4.88 2.93
N VAL A 197 14.60 -6.04 2.59
CA VAL A 197 15.90 -6.46 3.15
C VAL A 197 17.00 -5.48 2.76
N ALA A 198 16.90 -4.85 1.58
CA ALA A 198 17.82 -3.83 1.12
C ALA A 198 17.76 -2.55 1.98
N ASP A 199 16.69 -2.35 2.75
CA ASP A 199 16.53 -1.26 3.71
C ASP A 199 16.99 -1.66 5.12
N PHE A 200 17.64 -2.80 5.31
CA PHE A 200 18.11 -3.28 6.63
C PHE A 200 17.00 -3.33 7.69
N VAL A 201 15.77 -3.68 7.29
CA VAL A 201 14.62 -3.70 8.23
C VAL A 201 14.77 -4.75 9.33
N TYR A 202 15.57 -5.79 9.14
CA TYR A 202 15.84 -6.79 10.17
C TYR A 202 17.12 -6.42 10.93
N GLU A 203 16.97 -5.97 12.17
CA GLU A 203 18.09 -5.66 13.05
C GLU A 203 18.68 -6.92 13.69
N ALA A 204 17.83 -7.89 14.01
CA ALA A 204 18.24 -9.18 14.54
C ALA A 204 17.21 -10.28 14.18
N TRP A 205 17.70 -11.50 13.98
CA TRP A 205 16.88 -12.69 13.75
C TRP A 205 17.49 -13.87 14.50
N SER A 206 16.64 -14.69 15.10
CA SER A 206 16.97 -15.94 15.78
C SER A 206 15.73 -16.84 15.80
N ASP A 207 15.85 -18.09 16.24
CA ASP A 207 14.70 -18.99 16.32
C ASP A 207 13.59 -18.50 17.26
N ARG A 208 13.93 -17.65 18.25
CA ARG A 208 13.03 -17.21 19.31
C ARG A 208 12.70 -15.73 19.32
N ARG A 209 13.49 -14.90 18.64
CA ARG A 209 13.36 -13.45 18.69
C ARG A 209 13.71 -12.83 17.34
N ILE A 210 12.86 -11.92 16.88
CA ILE A 210 13.07 -11.09 15.69
C ILE A 210 13.00 -9.63 16.14
N ARG A 211 13.98 -8.81 15.75
CA ARG A 211 13.89 -7.35 15.82
C ARG A 211 13.75 -6.81 14.41
N VAL A 212 12.59 -6.22 14.13
CA VAL A 212 12.23 -5.77 12.79
C VAL A 212 11.65 -4.37 12.83
N ARG A 213 12.09 -3.53 11.90
CA ARG A 213 11.54 -2.20 11.67
C ARG A 213 10.23 -2.29 10.88
N ILE A 214 9.21 -1.60 11.36
CA ILE A 214 7.90 -1.52 10.71
C ILE A 214 8.09 -0.83 9.35
N PRO A 215 7.73 -1.49 8.24
CA PRO A 215 8.00 -0.99 6.90
C PRO A 215 7.06 0.14 6.50
N ASP A 216 7.46 0.86 5.45
CA ASP A 216 6.60 1.85 4.80
C ASP A 216 5.30 1.20 4.28
N GLY A 217 4.18 1.93 4.39
CA GLY A 217 2.85 1.45 3.97
C GLY A 217 2.15 0.51 4.95
N ALA A 218 2.79 0.12 6.07
CA ALA A 218 2.14 -0.70 7.09
C ALA A 218 0.98 0.04 7.78
N VAL A 219 -0.06 -0.71 8.16
CA VAL A 219 -1.23 -0.22 8.90
C VAL A 219 -1.45 -1.05 10.16
N SER A 220 -2.28 -0.55 11.09
CA SER A 220 -2.70 -1.32 12.26
C SER A 220 -3.40 -2.61 11.83
N GLY A 221 -3.07 -3.73 12.49
CA GLY A 221 -3.69 -5.01 12.19
C GLY A 221 -2.77 -6.20 12.49
N PRO A 222 -3.13 -7.40 12.00
CA PRO A 222 -2.36 -8.61 12.24
C PRO A 222 -0.96 -8.56 11.61
N VAL A 223 0.00 -9.11 12.35
CA VAL A 223 1.40 -9.33 11.97
C VAL A 223 1.68 -10.83 11.98
N TYR A 224 2.41 -11.30 10.96
CA TYR A 224 2.75 -12.71 10.79
C TYR A 224 4.26 -12.89 10.63
N VAL A 225 4.76 -14.05 11.04
CA VAL A 225 6.08 -14.56 10.65
C VAL A 225 5.87 -15.66 9.62
N GLU A 226 6.46 -15.52 8.44
CA GLU A 226 6.41 -16.51 7.36
C GLU A 226 7.80 -17.12 7.15
N THR A 227 7.87 -18.44 7.17
CA THR A 227 9.08 -19.25 6.98
C THR A 227 8.86 -20.29 5.88
N ASP A 228 9.88 -21.08 5.56
CA ASP A 228 9.76 -22.25 4.66
C ASP A 228 8.79 -23.32 5.21
N LYS A 229 8.51 -23.31 6.52
CA LYS A 229 7.55 -24.21 7.16
C LYS A 229 6.12 -23.67 7.18
N GLY A 230 5.90 -22.47 6.68
CA GLY A 230 4.61 -21.81 6.60
C GLY A 230 4.52 -20.54 7.44
N ARG A 231 3.30 -19.99 7.50
CA ARG A 231 2.96 -18.75 8.19
C ARG A 231 2.49 -19.02 9.61
N SER A 232 2.90 -18.17 10.54
CA SER A 232 2.45 -18.20 11.94
C SER A 232 0.97 -17.83 12.06
N PRO A 233 0.35 -18.11 13.20
CA PRO A 233 -0.84 -17.40 13.62
C PRO A 233 -0.54 -15.89 13.75
N PRO A 234 -1.54 -15.00 13.55
CA PRO A 234 -1.33 -13.56 13.66
C PRO A 234 -1.14 -13.12 15.11
N ILE A 235 -0.47 -11.97 15.27
CA ILE A 235 -0.54 -11.14 16.47
C ILE A 235 -0.85 -9.70 16.05
N ASP A 236 -1.71 -8.99 16.77
CA ASP A 236 -2.07 -7.63 16.39
C ASP A 236 -1.01 -6.60 16.79
N LEU A 237 -0.80 -5.63 15.92
CA LEU A 237 0.03 -4.44 16.16
C LEU A 237 -0.79 -3.19 15.84
N GLN A 238 -0.80 -2.24 16.77
CA GLN A 238 -1.40 -0.93 16.54
C GLN A 238 -0.34 0.08 16.11
N LEU A 239 -0.66 0.89 15.10
CA LEU A 239 0.21 1.93 14.59
C LEU A 239 -0.42 3.33 14.79
N GLU A 240 0.37 4.24 15.34
CA GLU A 240 0.07 5.67 15.33
C GLU A 240 0.67 6.33 14.09
N ARG A 241 0.01 7.39 13.61
CA ARG A 241 0.45 8.18 12.46
C ARG A 241 0.51 9.68 12.79
N PRO A 242 1.39 10.09 13.72
CA PRO A 242 1.40 11.47 14.22
C PRO A 242 1.79 12.49 13.15
N VAL A 243 2.66 12.12 12.21
CA VAL A 243 3.18 13.00 11.15
C VAL A 243 2.13 13.30 10.08
N GLY A 244 1.23 12.35 9.80
CA GLY A 244 0.29 12.49 8.70
C GLY A 244 -0.21 11.17 8.13
N SER A 245 -0.91 11.23 7.01
CA SER A 245 -1.48 10.06 6.33
C SER A 245 -0.83 9.81 4.97
N LYS A 246 -0.81 8.53 4.59
CA LYS A 246 -0.46 8.07 3.24
C LYS A 246 -1.56 7.11 2.78
N VAL A 247 -2.11 7.37 1.60
CA VAL A 247 -3.24 6.66 1.00
C VAL A 247 -2.81 6.05 -0.33
N TYR A 248 -3.28 4.84 -0.58
CA TYR A 248 -3.14 4.13 -1.85
C TYR A 248 -4.52 4.00 -2.50
N HIS A 249 -4.69 4.57 -3.68
CA HIS A 249 -5.98 4.63 -4.39
C HIS A 249 -5.77 4.52 -5.90
N GLY A 250 -6.85 4.58 -6.69
CA GLY A 250 -6.77 4.57 -8.15
C GLY A 250 -5.96 3.39 -8.71
N ARG A 251 -6.29 2.16 -8.27
CA ARG A 251 -5.60 0.94 -8.72
C ARG A 251 -5.65 0.87 -10.25
N ARG A 252 -4.51 0.58 -10.84
CA ARG A 252 -4.36 0.15 -12.23
C ARG A 252 -3.59 -1.17 -12.24
N SER A 253 -3.98 -2.12 -13.08
CA SER A 253 -3.30 -3.42 -13.19
C SER A 253 -2.63 -3.50 -14.55
N PHE A 254 -1.35 -3.88 -14.60
CA PHE A 254 -0.56 -3.86 -15.84
C PHE A 254 0.06 -5.22 -16.12
N ALA A 255 0.06 -5.64 -17.38
CA ALA A 255 0.93 -6.70 -17.87
C ALA A 255 2.04 -6.10 -18.72
N VAL A 256 3.28 -6.30 -18.32
CA VAL A 256 4.46 -5.81 -19.04
C VAL A 256 5.36 -6.95 -19.46
N GLN A 257 6.07 -6.77 -20.57
CA GLN A 257 7.10 -7.69 -21.03
C GLN A 257 8.41 -6.96 -21.27
N TYR A 258 9.51 -7.57 -20.85
CA TYR A 258 10.86 -7.11 -21.17
C TYR A 258 11.71 -8.29 -21.62
N GLU A 259 12.66 -8.00 -22.51
CA GLU A 259 13.37 -9.00 -23.29
C GLU A 259 14.83 -8.62 -23.51
N ILE A 260 15.68 -9.66 -23.55
CA ILE A 260 17.09 -9.58 -23.89
C ILE A 260 17.38 -10.68 -24.91
N GLU A 261 18.07 -10.32 -25.99
CA GLU A 261 18.59 -11.27 -26.97
C GLU A 261 20.12 -11.27 -26.90
N ILE A 262 20.72 -12.46 -26.89
CA ILE A 262 22.17 -12.68 -26.94
C ILE A 262 22.49 -13.50 -28.18
N ASP A 263 23.33 -12.97 -29.05
CA ASP A 263 23.76 -13.61 -30.28
C ASP A 263 25.17 -13.13 -30.69
N GLN A 264 25.60 -13.46 -31.91
CA GLN A 264 26.95 -13.14 -32.42
C GLN A 264 28.07 -13.60 -31.47
N ILE A 265 27.91 -14.80 -30.92
CA ILE A 265 28.83 -15.39 -29.94
C ILE A 265 30.17 -15.70 -30.61
N VAL A 266 31.25 -15.27 -29.96
CA VAL A 266 32.64 -15.52 -30.35
C VAL A 266 33.36 -16.21 -29.19
N ILE A 267 33.94 -17.37 -29.47
CA ILE A 267 34.74 -18.14 -28.52
C ILE A 267 36.20 -18.22 -29.00
N ASP A 268 37.11 -18.37 -28.05
CA ASP A 268 38.54 -18.58 -28.27
C ASP A 268 38.93 -19.97 -27.76
N ALA A 269 39.01 -20.94 -28.67
CA ALA A 269 39.26 -22.34 -28.32
C ALA A 269 40.61 -22.56 -27.59
N GLU A 270 41.57 -21.64 -27.73
CA GLU A 270 42.87 -21.74 -27.04
C GLU A 270 42.73 -21.47 -25.52
N ARG A 271 41.68 -20.74 -25.10
CA ARG A 271 41.40 -20.44 -23.68
C ARG A 271 40.73 -21.58 -22.93
N GLY A 272 40.36 -22.66 -23.62
CA GLY A 272 39.74 -23.84 -23.04
C GLY A 272 38.45 -24.25 -23.74
N SER A 273 37.75 -25.24 -23.16
CA SER A 273 36.59 -25.89 -23.76
C SER A 273 35.25 -25.55 -23.09
N TRP A 274 35.22 -24.57 -22.20
CA TRP A 274 34.03 -24.19 -21.44
C TRP A 274 33.89 -22.66 -21.37
N ASN A 275 32.65 -22.20 -21.29
CA ASN A 275 32.33 -20.81 -20.98
C ASN A 275 31.00 -20.69 -20.26
N ARG A 276 30.78 -19.54 -19.62
CA ARG A 276 29.46 -19.15 -19.13
C ARG A 276 29.23 -17.65 -19.33
N LEU A 277 27.99 -17.28 -19.56
CA LEU A 277 27.53 -15.89 -19.56
C LEU A 277 26.45 -15.72 -18.50
N TYR A 278 26.67 -14.80 -17.57
CA TYR A 278 25.69 -14.42 -16.56
C TYR A 278 25.05 -13.09 -16.92
N ILE A 279 23.73 -13.01 -16.88
CA ILE A 279 22.95 -11.79 -17.16
C ILE A 279 22.15 -11.40 -15.92
N TRP A 280 22.39 -10.21 -15.41
CA TRP A 280 21.73 -9.60 -14.25
C TRP A 280 20.55 -8.76 -14.72
N VAL A 281 19.33 -9.25 -14.54
CA VAL A 281 18.12 -8.63 -15.07
C VAL A 281 17.30 -8.00 -13.93
N PRO A 282 16.92 -6.72 -14.03
CA PRO A 282 16.11 -6.09 -13.01
C PRO A 282 14.71 -6.72 -12.94
N ARG A 283 14.14 -6.72 -11.74
CA ARG A 283 12.80 -7.25 -11.48
C ARG A 283 11.82 -6.11 -11.31
N VAL A 284 10.56 -6.36 -11.67
CA VAL A 284 9.46 -5.54 -11.18
C VAL A 284 9.39 -5.72 -9.66
N GLN A 285 9.50 -4.62 -8.92
CA GLN A 285 9.76 -4.64 -7.49
C GLN A 285 8.48 -4.79 -6.67
N HIS A 286 8.57 -5.38 -5.48
CA HIS A 286 7.45 -5.44 -4.56
C HIS A 286 7.51 -4.23 -3.60
N LEU A 287 6.54 -3.33 -3.71
CA LEU A 287 6.44 -2.09 -2.92
C LEU A 287 5.01 -1.89 -2.44
N ALA A 288 4.77 -0.96 -1.50
CA ALA A 288 3.44 -0.73 -0.94
C ALA A 288 2.44 -0.24 -2.00
N GLU A 289 2.93 0.55 -2.92
CA GLU A 289 2.20 1.12 -4.04
C GLU A 289 2.22 0.23 -5.29
N GLN A 290 3.02 -0.85 -5.27
CA GLN A 290 3.18 -1.85 -6.31
C GLN A 290 3.16 -3.27 -5.71
N PRO A 291 2.03 -3.70 -5.11
CA PRO A 291 1.97 -4.97 -4.40
C PRO A 291 1.89 -6.16 -5.37
N ASN A 292 2.40 -7.30 -4.91
CA ASN A 292 2.29 -8.62 -5.55
C ASN A 292 2.61 -8.71 -7.06
N PRO A 293 3.80 -8.29 -7.54
CA PRO A 293 4.19 -8.55 -8.92
C PRO A 293 4.34 -10.06 -9.18
N GLN A 294 3.66 -10.56 -10.21
CA GLN A 294 3.61 -11.97 -10.58
C GLN A 294 4.23 -12.20 -11.95
N VAL A 295 5.22 -13.09 -12.01
CA VAL A 295 5.83 -13.50 -13.28
C VAL A 295 4.90 -14.56 -13.91
N VAL A 296 4.18 -14.17 -14.95
CA VAL A 296 3.20 -15.03 -15.65
C VAL A 296 3.92 -15.99 -16.61
N THR A 297 4.85 -15.44 -17.39
CA THR A 297 5.62 -16.21 -18.38
C THR A 297 7.09 -15.86 -18.25
N ARG A 298 7.95 -16.87 -18.41
CA ARG A 298 9.40 -16.70 -18.48
C ARG A 298 9.97 -17.53 -19.63
N VAL A 299 10.93 -16.96 -20.34
CA VAL A 299 11.80 -17.64 -21.31
C VAL A 299 13.22 -17.62 -20.73
N GLY A 300 13.82 -18.80 -20.63
CA GLY A 300 15.08 -19.03 -19.90
C GLY A 300 14.84 -19.21 -18.38
N PRO A 301 15.37 -20.27 -17.75
CA PRO A 301 15.38 -20.36 -16.30
C PRO A 301 16.41 -19.39 -15.71
N SER A 302 16.06 -18.72 -14.63
CA SER A 302 16.99 -17.96 -13.80
C SER A 302 17.76 -18.93 -12.91
N LEU A 303 19.07 -18.69 -12.75
CA LEU A 303 19.88 -19.33 -11.72
C LEU A 303 19.44 -18.85 -10.33
N PHE A 304 19.20 -17.55 -10.20
CA PHE A 304 18.64 -16.94 -8.99
C PHE A 304 17.48 -16.02 -9.35
N ASP A 305 16.33 -16.23 -8.72
CA ASP A 305 15.13 -15.42 -8.98
C ASP A 305 15.15 -14.05 -8.29
N ASP A 306 15.96 -13.89 -7.23
CA ASP A 306 16.13 -12.63 -6.50
C ASP A 306 17.46 -12.57 -5.76
N VAL A 307 18.37 -11.74 -6.25
CA VAL A 307 19.60 -11.32 -5.59
C VAL A 307 19.59 -9.80 -5.53
N SER A 308 19.18 -9.26 -4.38
CA SER A 308 19.10 -7.80 -4.15
C SER A 308 18.26 -7.07 -5.20
N GLY A 309 17.13 -7.65 -5.63
CA GLY A 309 16.24 -7.04 -6.63
C GLY A 309 16.58 -7.38 -8.09
N LEU A 310 17.62 -8.18 -8.33
CA LEU A 310 18.03 -8.65 -9.66
C LEU A 310 17.77 -10.16 -9.79
N ALA A 311 17.26 -10.60 -10.94
CA ALA A 311 17.29 -12.00 -11.34
C ALA A 311 18.58 -12.28 -12.10
N VAL A 312 19.19 -13.45 -11.88
CA VAL A 312 20.43 -13.86 -12.53
C VAL A 312 20.13 -15.02 -13.47
N PHE A 313 20.47 -14.86 -14.74
CA PHE A 313 20.40 -15.90 -15.75
C PHE A 313 21.80 -16.40 -16.06
N GLU A 314 21.92 -17.70 -16.35
CA GLU A 314 23.18 -18.33 -16.75
C GLU A 314 22.98 -19.01 -18.10
N LEU A 315 23.83 -18.69 -19.07
CA LEU A 315 23.99 -19.45 -20.30
C LEU A 315 25.31 -20.21 -20.22
N SER A 316 25.25 -21.54 -20.32
CA SER A 316 26.41 -22.42 -20.16
C SER A 316 26.87 -22.95 -21.52
N ASN A 317 28.17 -22.92 -21.77
CA ASN A 317 28.85 -23.45 -22.95
C ASN A 317 28.28 -22.95 -24.29
N VAL A 318 27.98 -21.65 -24.37
CA VAL A 318 27.43 -21.04 -25.59
C VAL A 318 28.42 -21.18 -26.76
N GLN A 319 27.87 -21.41 -27.96
CA GLN A 319 28.65 -21.67 -29.18
C GLN A 319 28.41 -20.62 -30.27
N PRO A 320 29.40 -20.38 -31.17
CA PRO A 320 29.18 -19.56 -32.36
C PRO A 320 28.00 -20.05 -33.20
N GLY A 321 27.15 -19.12 -33.64
CA GLY A 321 25.95 -19.41 -34.41
C GLY A 321 24.68 -19.63 -33.57
N GLU A 322 24.79 -19.75 -32.24
CA GLU A 322 23.63 -19.79 -31.35
C GLU A 322 23.01 -18.39 -31.15
N SER A 323 21.71 -18.37 -30.83
CA SER A 323 21.00 -17.20 -30.32
C SER A 323 20.18 -17.62 -29.10
N HIS A 324 20.23 -16.80 -28.06
CA HIS A 324 19.59 -17.04 -26.78
C HIS A 324 18.67 -15.87 -26.44
N ARG A 325 17.48 -16.18 -25.92
CA ARG A 325 16.46 -15.18 -25.57
C ARG A 325 16.08 -15.32 -24.11
N ILE A 326 16.10 -14.20 -23.39
CA ILE A 326 15.57 -14.06 -22.04
C ILE A 326 14.37 -13.13 -22.13
N ALA A 327 13.19 -13.58 -21.71
CA ALA A 327 12.00 -12.75 -21.70
C ALA A 327 11.16 -13.02 -20.47
N ARG A 328 10.53 -11.98 -19.92
CA ARG A 328 9.62 -12.10 -18.78
C ARG A 328 8.37 -11.29 -19.02
N THR A 329 7.22 -11.91 -18.75
CA THR A 329 5.94 -11.22 -18.67
C THR A 329 5.54 -11.14 -17.20
N VAL A 330 5.25 -9.93 -16.72
CA VAL A 330 4.91 -9.67 -15.32
C VAL A 330 3.56 -8.96 -15.26
N LEU A 331 2.65 -9.50 -14.46
CA LEU A 331 1.41 -8.87 -14.05
C LEU A 331 1.62 -8.20 -12.68
N PHE A 332 1.21 -6.94 -12.52
CA PHE A 332 1.30 -6.25 -11.24
C PHE A 332 0.20 -5.20 -11.09
N ASP A 333 -0.17 -4.94 -9.84
CA ASP A 333 -1.04 -3.82 -9.49
C ASP A 333 -0.19 -2.60 -9.16
N ARG A 334 -0.68 -1.42 -9.49
CA ARG A 334 -0.08 -0.12 -9.13
C ARG A 334 -1.16 0.80 -8.58
N TYR A 335 -0.84 1.49 -7.49
CA TYR A 335 -1.72 2.46 -6.85
C TYR A 335 -1.13 3.87 -6.92
N ALA A 336 -1.99 4.87 -7.12
CA ALA A 336 -1.63 6.25 -6.88
C ALA A 336 -1.33 6.42 -5.38
N ILE A 337 -0.37 7.29 -5.07
CA ILE A 337 0.00 7.63 -3.70
C ILE A 337 -0.42 9.06 -3.44
N GLU A 338 -1.18 9.27 -2.37
CA GLU A 338 -1.43 10.60 -1.82
C GLU A 338 -0.94 10.69 -0.38
N THR A 339 -0.22 11.77 -0.07
CA THR A 339 0.27 12.05 1.27
C THR A 339 -0.31 13.35 1.80
N ARG A 340 -0.58 13.37 3.11
CA ARG A 340 -0.91 14.58 3.86
C ARG A 340 0.04 14.63 5.05
N ILE A 341 1.01 15.54 5.02
CA ILE A 341 2.09 15.63 6.01
C ILE A 341 1.96 16.94 6.78
N ASP A 342 1.84 16.86 8.10
CA ASP A 342 1.98 18.00 9.00
C ASP A 342 3.46 18.20 9.31
N ALA A 343 4.06 19.20 8.66
CA ALA A 343 5.48 19.54 8.84
C ALA A 343 5.85 19.74 10.32
N ASN A 344 4.96 20.28 11.15
CA ASN A 344 5.26 20.60 12.56
C ASN A 344 5.42 19.35 13.42
N ARG A 345 4.92 18.21 12.95
CA ARG A 345 4.99 16.92 13.65
C ARG A 345 6.12 16.02 13.14
N VAL A 346 6.81 16.43 12.08
CA VAL A 346 7.95 15.68 11.52
C VAL A 346 9.13 15.73 12.49
N PRO A 347 9.64 14.59 12.97
CA PRO A 347 10.83 14.56 13.82
C PRO A 347 12.06 15.10 13.09
N VAL A 348 12.85 15.92 13.77
CA VAL A 348 14.09 16.50 13.22
C VAL A 348 15.29 15.54 13.29
N ARG A 349 15.15 14.41 14.00
CA ARG A 349 16.19 13.38 14.15
C ARG A 349 15.65 12.03 13.69
N TYR A 350 16.53 11.23 13.09
CA TYR A 350 16.23 9.85 12.72
C TYR A 350 16.64 8.90 13.84
N ALA A 351 15.75 7.99 14.20
CA ALA A 351 15.98 6.94 15.18
C ALA A 351 15.90 5.55 14.52
N VAL A 352 16.57 5.42 13.37
CA VAL A 352 16.61 4.19 12.58
C VAL A 352 18.03 3.61 12.54
N ASP A 353 18.13 2.36 12.09
CA ASP A 353 19.40 1.63 11.93
C ASP A 353 20.47 2.49 11.22
N SER A 354 21.69 2.52 11.77
CA SER A 354 22.78 3.33 11.24
C SER A 354 23.19 2.91 9.83
N ARG A 355 23.09 1.62 9.47
CA ARG A 355 23.37 1.10 8.12
C ARG A 355 22.37 1.65 7.11
N PHE A 356 21.11 1.82 7.51
CA PHE A 356 20.10 2.47 6.68
C PHE A 356 20.46 3.93 6.42
N LEU A 357 20.81 4.69 7.47
CA LEU A 357 21.23 6.09 7.31
C LEU A 357 22.49 6.21 6.45
N SER A 358 23.52 5.39 6.72
CA SER A 358 24.74 5.36 5.92
C SER A 358 24.44 5.09 4.45
N LYS A 359 23.58 4.11 4.13
CA LYS A 359 23.21 3.80 2.74
C LYS A 359 22.49 4.97 2.05
N TYR A 360 21.54 5.60 2.74
CA TYR A 360 20.64 6.59 2.13
C TYR A 360 21.10 8.03 2.28
N LEU A 361 22.21 8.29 2.97
CA LEU A 361 22.90 9.58 3.02
C LEU A 361 24.24 9.58 2.27
N ALA A 362 24.84 8.42 2.02
CA ALA A 362 26.15 8.34 1.38
C ALA A 362 26.17 8.82 -0.07
N GLU A 363 27.34 9.30 -0.48
CA GLU A 363 27.74 9.42 -1.88
C GLU A 363 27.85 8.05 -2.55
N ASN A 364 27.62 8.02 -3.86
CA ASN A 364 27.94 6.86 -4.69
C ASN A 364 28.24 7.30 -6.14
N ALA A 365 28.49 6.33 -7.04
CA ALA A 365 28.89 6.58 -8.42
C ALA A 365 27.89 7.41 -9.27
N ILE A 366 26.64 7.58 -8.82
CA ILE A 366 25.60 8.36 -9.52
C ILE A 366 25.14 9.59 -8.74
N LEU A 367 25.43 9.68 -7.44
CA LEU A 367 25.02 10.77 -6.56
C LEU A 367 26.25 11.42 -5.91
N PRO A 368 26.80 12.53 -6.47
CA PRO A 368 27.98 13.22 -5.96
C PRO A 368 27.62 14.13 -4.77
N VAL A 369 27.30 13.51 -3.63
CA VAL A 369 26.81 14.20 -2.42
C VAL A 369 27.86 15.13 -1.82
N GLY A 370 29.14 14.72 -1.86
CA GLY A 370 30.26 15.47 -1.31
C GLY A 370 30.83 16.55 -2.22
N ASP A 371 30.32 16.68 -3.46
CA ASP A 371 30.76 17.73 -4.37
C ASP A 371 30.51 19.12 -3.77
N THR A 372 31.46 20.03 -3.97
CA THR A 372 31.43 21.35 -3.33
C THR A 372 30.22 22.19 -3.76
N ALA A 373 29.82 22.12 -5.04
CA ALA A 373 28.66 22.86 -5.52
C ALA A 373 27.37 22.28 -4.92
N ILE A 374 27.21 20.96 -4.92
CA ILE A 374 26.05 20.27 -4.34
C ILE A 374 25.93 20.55 -2.85
N ALA A 375 27.02 20.34 -2.09
CA ALA A 375 27.02 20.51 -0.64
C ALA A 375 26.74 21.97 -0.24
N ASN A 376 27.31 22.94 -0.96
CA ASN A 376 27.05 24.36 -0.68
C ASN A 376 25.62 24.77 -1.04
N THR A 377 25.08 24.33 -2.19
CA THR A 377 23.68 24.59 -2.55
C THR A 377 22.73 23.98 -1.53
N ALA A 378 22.94 22.72 -1.14
CA ALA A 378 22.13 22.03 -0.14
C ALA A 378 22.11 22.80 1.19
N ARG A 379 23.28 23.25 1.67
CA ARG A 379 23.43 24.04 2.90
C ARG A 379 22.72 25.40 2.81
N GLN A 380 22.89 26.12 1.70
CA GLN A 380 22.31 27.45 1.50
C GLN A 380 20.77 27.40 1.42
N VAL A 381 20.23 26.52 0.58
CA VAL A 381 18.77 26.39 0.36
C VAL A 381 18.07 25.86 1.62
N SER A 382 18.74 25.01 2.38
CA SER A 382 18.22 24.44 3.63
C SER A 382 18.47 25.30 4.88
N ALA A 383 19.09 26.48 4.73
CA ALA A 383 19.48 27.31 5.88
C ALA A 383 18.28 27.73 6.75
N GLY A 384 18.50 27.82 8.07
CA GLY A 384 17.48 28.26 9.03
C GLY A 384 16.40 27.22 9.38
N THR A 385 16.51 25.97 8.93
CA THR A 385 15.61 24.89 9.36
C THR A 385 16.35 23.58 9.57
N GLN A 386 15.93 22.81 10.58
CA GLN A 386 16.36 21.41 10.78
C GLN A 386 15.29 20.41 10.36
N ASN A 387 14.10 20.88 9.98
CA ASN A 387 12.98 20.02 9.62
C ASN A 387 13.23 19.37 8.24
N PRO A 388 13.35 18.03 8.16
CA PRO A 388 13.70 17.35 6.92
C PRO A 388 12.66 17.51 5.81
N TYR A 389 11.37 17.61 6.16
CA TYR A 389 10.30 17.85 5.17
C TYR A 389 10.40 19.26 4.58
N VAL A 390 10.67 20.28 5.40
CA VAL A 390 10.87 21.66 4.93
C VAL A 390 12.14 21.77 4.07
N LYS A 391 13.23 21.09 4.45
CA LYS A 391 14.45 21.00 3.63
C LYS A 391 14.12 20.37 2.26
N ALA A 392 13.42 19.25 2.26
CA ALA A 392 13.04 18.56 1.03
C ALA A 392 12.19 19.44 0.11
N GLN A 393 11.22 20.18 0.66
CA GLN A 393 10.36 21.09 -0.10
C GLN A 393 11.15 22.26 -0.71
N ARG A 394 12.05 22.88 0.07
CA ARG A 394 12.88 24.00 -0.42
C ARG A 394 13.81 23.57 -1.54
N LEU A 395 14.45 22.40 -1.39
CA LEU A 395 15.34 21.84 -2.41
C LEU A 395 14.57 21.42 -3.66
N TYR A 396 13.36 20.89 -3.51
CA TYR A 396 12.48 20.53 -4.63
C TYR A 396 12.17 21.78 -5.45
N ASN A 397 11.65 22.82 -4.79
CA ASN A 397 11.34 24.09 -5.43
C ASN A 397 12.58 24.71 -6.09
N TRP A 398 13.73 24.66 -5.42
CA TRP A 398 14.98 25.17 -6.00
C TRP A 398 15.36 24.46 -7.30
N VAL A 399 15.19 23.13 -7.39
CA VAL A 399 15.47 22.39 -8.63
C VAL A 399 14.54 22.84 -9.76
N LEU A 400 13.23 22.92 -9.49
CA LEU A 400 12.22 23.36 -10.47
C LEU A 400 12.44 24.82 -10.92
N ASP A 401 12.85 25.71 -10.01
CA ASP A 401 13.10 27.12 -10.36
C ASP A 401 14.40 27.31 -11.15
N ARG A 402 15.26 26.30 -11.22
CA ARG A 402 16.62 26.41 -11.76
C ARG A 402 16.85 25.63 -13.04
N LEU A 403 16.11 24.55 -13.25
CA LEU A 403 16.24 23.70 -14.42
C LEU A 403 15.10 23.97 -15.41
N THR A 404 15.27 23.48 -16.63
CA THR A 404 14.21 23.37 -17.62
C THR A 404 14.16 21.92 -18.15
N PRO A 405 12.97 21.30 -18.28
CA PRO A 405 12.87 19.92 -18.73
C PRO A 405 13.31 19.74 -20.19
N GLU A 406 13.99 18.63 -20.49
CA GLU A 406 14.40 18.25 -21.84
C GLU A 406 13.91 16.84 -22.21
N HIS A 407 13.49 16.66 -23.46
CA HIS A 407 13.05 15.38 -24.04
C HIS A 407 14.19 14.55 -24.66
N ARG A 408 15.41 14.69 -24.12
CA ARG A 408 16.59 14.02 -24.63
C ARG A 408 16.82 12.67 -23.93
N GLU A 409 17.22 11.66 -24.71
CA GLU A 409 17.59 10.34 -24.18
C GLU A 409 18.89 10.42 -23.34
N ALA A 410 19.96 11.00 -23.90
CA ALA A 410 21.24 11.13 -23.22
C ALA A 410 21.13 11.99 -21.94
N SER A 411 21.43 11.38 -20.80
CA SER A 411 21.23 12.01 -19.49
C SER A 411 22.42 12.86 -19.06
N ARG A 412 22.16 14.01 -18.42
CA ARG A 412 23.21 14.80 -17.76
C ARG A 412 23.42 14.30 -16.34
N ARG A 413 24.68 14.29 -15.90
CA ARG A 413 25.01 14.08 -14.48
C ARG A 413 24.58 15.31 -13.67
N PRO A 414 24.42 15.20 -12.32
CA PRO A 414 23.93 16.30 -11.49
C PRO A 414 24.61 17.65 -11.70
N LEU A 415 25.95 17.69 -11.78
CA LEU A 415 26.68 18.95 -11.97
C LEU A 415 26.50 19.53 -13.37
N GLU A 416 26.47 18.69 -14.38
CA GLU A 416 26.21 19.11 -15.77
C GLU A 416 24.81 19.69 -15.89
N ALA A 417 23.82 19.09 -15.23
CA ALA A 417 22.46 19.59 -15.19
C ALA A 417 22.37 20.95 -14.47
N MET A 418 23.09 21.13 -13.35
CA MET A 418 23.18 22.42 -12.66
C MET A 418 23.80 23.52 -13.54
N GLN A 419 24.87 23.18 -14.27
CA GLN A 419 25.57 24.12 -15.15
C GLN A 419 24.74 24.47 -16.38
N ALA A 420 24.17 23.46 -17.05
CA ALA A 420 23.32 23.63 -18.23
C ALA A 420 21.96 24.25 -17.91
N ARG A 421 21.50 24.17 -16.65
CA ARG A 421 20.16 24.57 -16.20
C ARG A 421 19.04 23.84 -16.93
N SER A 422 19.29 22.59 -17.28
CA SER A 422 18.30 21.77 -17.98
C SER A 422 18.64 20.28 -17.92
N GLY A 423 17.64 19.43 -18.07
CA GLY A 423 17.83 17.98 -18.09
C GLY A 423 16.54 17.19 -18.21
N ASN A 424 16.68 15.87 -18.38
CA ASN A 424 15.57 14.92 -18.39
C ASN A 424 15.24 14.42 -16.96
N SER A 425 14.32 13.47 -16.83
CA SER A 425 13.90 12.91 -15.54
C SER A 425 15.06 12.35 -14.69
N TYR A 426 16.03 11.68 -15.32
CA TYR A 426 17.25 11.22 -14.64
C TYR A 426 18.04 12.39 -14.03
N SER A 427 18.22 13.46 -14.81
CA SER A 427 19.00 14.63 -14.40
C SER A 427 18.36 15.36 -13.21
N TYR A 428 17.03 15.55 -13.27
CA TYR A 428 16.24 16.15 -12.18
C TYR A 428 16.29 15.29 -10.92
N ALA A 429 16.01 13.99 -11.04
CA ALA A 429 15.92 13.10 -9.90
C ALA A 429 17.29 12.86 -9.23
N THR A 430 18.36 12.71 -10.00
CA THR A 430 19.73 12.57 -9.43
C THR A 430 20.21 13.83 -8.75
N LEU A 431 20.00 15.01 -9.34
CA LEU A 431 20.34 16.28 -8.70
C LEU A 431 19.57 16.49 -7.41
N TYR A 432 18.25 16.30 -7.43
CA TYR A 432 17.42 16.46 -6.25
C TYR A 432 17.79 15.46 -5.15
N THR A 433 18.01 14.18 -5.50
CA THR A 433 18.46 13.17 -4.53
C THR A 433 19.82 13.52 -3.91
N ALA A 434 20.79 13.99 -4.71
CA ALA A 434 22.11 14.37 -4.20
C ALA A 434 22.02 15.57 -3.22
N LEU A 435 21.20 16.57 -3.54
CA LEU A 435 20.95 17.72 -2.69
C LEU A 435 20.26 17.33 -1.37
N LEU A 436 19.27 16.44 -1.41
CA LEU A 436 18.61 15.91 -0.21
C LEU A 436 19.61 15.22 0.73
N ARG A 437 20.42 14.33 0.18
CA ARG A 437 21.45 13.61 0.95
C ARG A 437 22.46 14.57 1.56
N ALA A 438 22.92 15.56 0.80
CA ALA A 438 23.85 16.59 1.28
C ALA A 438 23.23 17.48 2.38
N ALA A 439 21.91 17.64 2.39
CA ALA A 439 21.16 18.34 3.45
C ALA A 439 20.85 17.48 4.68
N GLY A 440 21.29 16.22 4.69
CA GLY A 440 21.06 15.26 5.78
C GLY A 440 19.68 14.60 5.74
N VAL A 441 19.00 14.60 4.58
CA VAL A 441 17.72 13.91 4.38
C VAL A 441 17.97 12.59 3.63
N PRO A 442 17.71 11.41 4.24
CA PRO A 442 17.89 10.13 3.58
C PRO A 442 16.98 10.05 2.35
N ALA A 443 17.56 9.75 1.20
CA ALA A 443 16.84 9.76 -0.07
C ALA A 443 17.30 8.64 -0.99
N ARG A 444 16.42 8.16 -1.86
CA ARG A 444 16.73 7.16 -2.88
C ARG A 444 16.21 7.59 -4.25
N LEU A 445 17.00 7.27 -5.27
CA LEU A 445 16.62 7.42 -6.66
C LEU A 445 15.78 6.22 -7.07
N MET A 446 14.67 6.46 -7.74
CA MET A 446 13.77 5.44 -8.24
C MET A 446 13.89 5.36 -9.76
N ALA A 447 13.91 4.16 -10.33
CA ALA A 447 13.94 3.96 -11.77
C ALA A 447 12.92 2.93 -12.26
N GLY A 448 12.38 3.20 -13.45
CA GLY A 448 11.50 2.31 -14.18
C GLY A 448 10.91 2.99 -15.39
N TYR A 449 9.60 2.82 -15.58
CA TYR A 449 8.87 3.45 -16.68
C TYR A 449 7.62 4.17 -16.21
N LEU A 450 7.28 5.25 -16.90
CA LEU A 450 5.99 5.94 -16.88
C LEU A 450 5.20 5.49 -18.12
N PHE A 451 3.91 5.21 -17.98
CA PHE A 451 3.01 4.94 -19.09
C PHE A 451 2.25 6.22 -19.41
N ASP A 452 2.41 6.72 -20.62
CA ASP A 452 1.67 7.89 -21.06
C ASP A 452 0.19 7.58 -21.36
N ALA A 453 -0.61 8.59 -21.71
CA ALA A 453 -2.03 8.42 -22.04
C ALA A 453 -2.26 7.51 -23.25
N GLY A 454 -1.27 7.40 -24.15
CA GLY A 454 -1.23 6.45 -25.26
C GLY A 454 -0.67 5.08 -24.88
N GLN A 455 -0.50 4.80 -23.59
CA GLN A 455 0.05 3.56 -23.04
C GLN A 455 1.49 3.25 -23.50
N GLN A 456 2.23 4.25 -23.98
CA GLN A 456 3.62 4.09 -24.35
C GLN A 456 4.52 4.17 -23.11
N PRO A 457 5.44 3.21 -22.93
CA PRO A 457 6.39 3.23 -21.83
C PRO A 457 7.51 4.24 -22.08
N LEU A 458 7.72 5.13 -21.12
CA LEU A 458 8.77 6.15 -21.10
C LEU A 458 9.73 5.87 -19.95
N ARG A 459 11.02 5.71 -20.25
CA ARG A 459 12.03 5.55 -19.20
C ARG A 459 11.96 6.76 -18.28
N HIS A 460 11.76 6.52 -17.00
CA HIS A 460 11.49 7.60 -16.06
C HIS A 460 12.16 7.37 -14.72
N TYR A 461 12.58 8.46 -14.10
CA TYR A 461 13.30 8.47 -12.84
C TYR A 461 12.70 9.52 -11.92
N TRP A 462 12.54 9.16 -10.66
CA TRP A 462 11.99 10.05 -9.64
C TRP A 462 12.72 9.81 -8.31
N THR A 463 12.32 10.51 -7.25
CA THR A 463 13.02 10.48 -5.96
C THR A 463 12.05 10.13 -4.84
N GLU A 464 12.53 9.39 -3.85
CA GLU A 464 11.84 9.23 -2.57
C GLU A 464 12.76 9.70 -1.44
N PHE A 465 12.21 10.45 -0.49
CA PHE A 465 12.93 10.86 0.72
C PHE A 465 12.25 10.27 1.96
N PHE A 466 13.03 9.93 2.97
CA PHE A 466 12.52 9.25 4.16
C PHE A 466 12.24 10.26 5.29
N LEU A 467 11.08 10.12 5.93
CA LEU A 467 10.72 10.83 7.15
C LEU A 467 10.52 9.83 8.30
N GLN A 468 11.12 10.12 9.46
CA GLN A 468 10.86 9.37 10.69
C GLN A 468 9.37 9.41 11.05
N ASP A 469 8.82 8.31 11.55
CA ASP A 469 7.40 8.15 11.94
C ASP A 469 6.39 8.31 10.78
N PHE A 470 6.85 8.34 9.52
CA PHE A 470 6.00 8.42 8.32
C PHE A 470 6.40 7.42 7.22
N GLY A 471 7.70 7.28 6.92
CA GLY A 471 8.22 6.41 5.87
C GLY A 471 8.71 7.16 4.62
N TRP A 472 8.69 6.50 3.47
CA TRP A 472 9.19 7.05 2.20
C TRP A 472 8.16 7.99 1.56
N VAL A 473 8.53 9.25 1.33
CA VAL A 473 7.69 10.25 0.66
C VAL A 473 8.12 10.35 -0.80
N PRO A 474 7.23 10.09 -1.77
CA PRO A 474 7.59 10.16 -3.16
C PRO A 474 7.56 11.58 -3.70
N THR A 475 8.46 11.83 -4.66
CA THR A 475 8.59 13.11 -5.35
C THR A 475 9.01 12.90 -6.79
N ASP A 476 8.39 13.62 -7.70
CA ASP A 476 8.75 13.59 -9.12
C ASP A 476 9.07 15.01 -9.60
N PRO A 477 10.33 15.47 -9.44
CA PRO A 477 10.69 16.84 -9.76
C PRO A 477 10.58 17.14 -11.26
N ALA A 478 10.75 16.14 -12.14
CA ALA A 478 10.64 16.36 -13.57
C ALA A 478 9.18 16.54 -14.02
N LEU A 479 8.26 15.68 -13.56
CA LEU A 479 6.83 15.86 -13.86
C LEU A 479 6.23 17.06 -13.11
N GLY A 480 6.77 17.39 -11.93
CA GLY A 480 6.44 18.60 -11.20
C GLY A 480 6.75 19.89 -11.97
N ASP A 481 7.79 19.84 -12.80
CA ASP A 481 8.19 20.93 -13.71
C ASP A 481 7.54 20.83 -15.11
N GLY A 482 6.59 19.91 -15.29
CA GLY A 482 5.83 19.76 -16.54
C GLY A 482 6.48 18.91 -17.62
N LEU A 483 7.52 18.10 -17.33
CA LEU A 483 8.02 17.11 -18.29
C LEU A 483 6.87 16.18 -18.71
N HIS A 484 6.69 15.96 -20.02
CA HIS A 484 5.63 15.13 -20.60
C HIS A 484 4.18 15.58 -20.29
N ALA A 485 3.96 16.84 -19.89
CA ALA A 485 2.60 17.34 -19.59
C ALA A 485 1.61 17.15 -20.76
N GLU A 486 2.10 17.17 -22.00
CA GLU A 486 1.33 16.94 -23.22
C GLU A 486 0.94 15.47 -23.46
N ARG A 487 1.56 14.53 -22.74
CA ARG A 487 1.38 13.08 -22.90
C ARG A 487 0.65 12.43 -21.72
N LEU A 488 0.51 13.15 -20.61
CA LEU A 488 -0.08 12.64 -19.37
C LEU A 488 -1.45 13.27 -19.13
N GLU A 489 -2.23 12.63 -18.26
CA GLU A 489 -3.49 13.20 -17.79
C GLU A 489 -3.24 14.59 -17.18
N PRO A 490 -3.98 15.63 -17.60
CA PRO A 490 -3.80 16.98 -17.11
C PRO A 490 -3.93 17.08 -15.59
N ARG A 491 -3.05 17.85 -14.98
CA ARG A 491 -3.10 18.17 -13.55
C ARG A 491 -3.08 19.68 -13.35
N GLU A 492 -3.95 20.18 -12.47
CA GLU A 492 -4.09 21.61 -12.21
C GLU A 492 -2.80 22.23 -11.64
N ASN A 493 -2.15 21.53 -10.70
CA ASN A 493 -0.89 21.98 -10.10
C ASN A 493 0.12 20.82 -10.00
N PRO A 494 0.82 20.48 -11.11
CA PRO A 494 1.80 19.40 -11.13
C PRO A 494 2.91 19.61 -10.10
N ARG A 495 3.37 20.85 -9.95
CA ARG A 495 4.42 21.24 -9.00
C ARG A 495 4.07 20.90 -7.56
N ALA A 496 2.85 21.21 -7.13
CA ALA A 496 2.39 20.86 -5.78
C ALA A 496 2.10 19.36 -5.66
N PHE A 497 1.48 18.77 -6.69
CA PHE A 497 1.09 17.36 -6.68
C PHE A 497 2.30 16.43 -6.54
N TYR A 498 3.32 16.60 -7.39
CA TYR A 498 4.50 15.72 -7.41
C TYR A 498 5.51 15.99 -6.29
N PHE A 499 5.18 16.82 -5.30
CA PHE A 499 5.88 16.88 -4.02
C PHE A 499 5.07 16.16 -2.94
N GLY A 500 5.20 14.83 -2.89
CA GLY A 500 4.52 13.99 -1.91
C GLY A 500 3.52 13.00 -2.52
N ASN A 501 3.12 13.16 -3.78
CA ASN A 501 2.14 12.29 -4.44
C ASN A 501 2.69 11.72 -5.75
N LEU A 502 2.12 10.59 -6.18
CA LEU A 502 2.39 9.97 -7.47
C LEU A 502 1.10 9.41 -8.07
N ASP A 503 0.99 9.47 -9.39
CA ASP A 503 -0.01 8.69 -10.14
C ASP A 503 0.29 7.19 -10.14
N ALA A 504 -0.70 6.40 -10.60
CA ALA A 504 -0.61 4.97 -10.77
C ALA A 504 -0.02 4.54 -12.14
N GLY A 505 0.31 5.47 -13.04
CA GLY A 505 0.71 5.18 -14.42
C GLY A 505 2.18 4.83 -14.58
N ARG A 506 2.74 3.98 -13.72
CA ARG A 506 4.19 3.73 -13.67
C ARG A 506 4.57 2.37 -13.12
N VAL A 507 5.75 1.88 -13.47
CA VAL A 507 6.33 0.63 -12.95
C VAL A 507 7.71 0.87 -12.36
N VAL A 508 8.01 0.22 -11.25
CA VAL A 508 9.30 0.33 -10.54
C VAL A 508 10.16 -0.91 -10.77
N PHE A 509 11.38 -0.69 -11.28
CA PHE A 509 12.41 -1.70 -11.44
C PHE A 509 13.54 -1.57 -10.41
N SER A 510 13.81 -0.37 -9.90
CA SER A 510 14.91 -0.16 -8.95
C SER A 510 14.59 0.91 -7.89
N PRO A 511 14.35 0.53 -6.62
CA PRO A 511 14.30 1.43 -5.49
C PRO A 511 15.72 1.69 -4.96
N GLY A 512 16.43 2.60 -5.62
CA GLY A 512 17.85 2.85 -5.40
C GLY A 512 18.76 2.01 -6.30
N LEU A 513 20.06 2.12 -6.06
CA LEU A 513 21.07 1.37 -6.81
C LEU A 513 21.07 -0.11 -6.41
N LEU A 514 20.87 -0.99 -7.39
CA LEU A 514 20.94 -2.44 -7.25
C LEU A 514 22.38 -2.91 -7.48
N GLU A 515 22.97 -3.52 -6.46
CA GLU A 515 24.36 -3.98 -6.52
C GLU A 515 24.44 -5.43 -6.99
N ALA A 516 24.85 -5.61 -8.24
CA ALA A 516 25.22 -6.91 -8.79
C ALA A 516 26.59 -7.35 -8.24
N ARG A 517 26.66 -8.59 -7.74
CA ARG A 517 27.89 -9.17 -7.18
C ARG A 517 28.72 -9.82 -8.29
N ASN A 518 30.03 -9.92 -8.09
CA ASN A 518 30.88 -10.73 -8.96
C ASN A 518 30.62 -12.21 -8.67
N LEU A 519 30.38 -13.01 -9.71
CA LEU A 519 30.24 -14.46 -9.57
C LEU A 519 31.57 -15.18 -9.73
N HIS A 520 32.46 -14.65 -10.57
CA HIS A 520 33.78 -15.23 -10.81
C HIS A 520 34.86 -14.17 -10.63
N ALA A 521 36.06 -14.58 -10.19
CA ALA A 521 37.16 -13.63 -9.97
C ALA A 521 37.67 -13.07 -11.30
N ASP A 522 37.85 -13.96 -12.27
CA ASP A 522 38.39 -13.76 -13.63
C ASP A 522 37.35 -13.32 -14.67
N GLY A 523 36.08 -13.13 -14.28
CA GLY A 523 35.01 -12.75 -15.20
C GLY A 523 35.21 -11.38 -15.87
N VAL A 524 34.93 -11.32 -17.17
CA VAL A 524 34.85 -10.07 -17.94
C VAL A 524 33.45 -9.48 -17.76
N ARG A 525 33.33 -8.25 -17.25
CA ARG A 525 32.03 -7.62 -16.99
C ARG A 525 31.71 -6.53 -18.00
N ARG A 526 30.44 -6.49 -18.43
CA ARG A 526 29.90 -5.41 -19.27
C ARG A 526 28.74 -4.73 -18.56
N SER A 527 28.64 -3.42 -18.77
CA SER A 527 27.52 -2.60 -18.31
C SER A 527 26.81 -2.02 -19.53
N VAL A 528 25.49 -2.09 -19.50
CA VAL A 528 24.64 -1.49 -20.51
C VAL A 528 24.28 -0.08 -20.05
N ARG A 529 24.44 0.88 -20.95
CA ARG A 529 24.22 2.30 -20.63
C ARG A 529 22.73 2.64 -20.68
N GLU A 530 22.33 3.55 -19.79
CA GLU A 530 21.03 4.25 -19.82
C GLU A 530 19.78 3.35 -19.79
N LEU A 531 19.86 2.20 -19.12
CA LEU A 531 18.70 1.33 -18.90
C LEU A 531 17.70 1.91 -17.90
N TYR A 532 16.46 1.43 -18.00
CA TYR A 532 15.34 1.68 -17.11
C TYR A 532 15.51 1.18 -15.65
N SER A 533 16.73 0.81 -15.27
CA SER A 533 17.07 0.31 -13.95
C SER A 533 18.40 0.90 -13.50
N LEU A 534 18.56 1.03 -12.18
CA LEU A 534 19.79 1.51 -11.58
C LEU A 534 20.54 0.30 -11.07
N GLN A 535 21.46 -0.25 -11.86
CA GLN A 535 22.28 -1.38 -11.43
C GLN A 535 23.74 -1.22 -11.80
N THR A 536 24.62 -1.77 -10.96
CA THR A 536 26.08 -1.59 -11.10
C THR A 536 26.69 -2.43 -12.23
N ARG A 537 26.05 -3.55 -12.60
CA ARG A 537 26.53 -4.49 -13.62
C ARG A 537 25.35 -5.15 -14.30
N HIS A 538 25.57 -5.60 -15.54
CA HIS A 538 24.53 -6.23 -16.35
C HIS A 538 24.96 -7.63 -16.78
N GLU A 539 26.25 -7.81 -17.07
CA GLU A 539 26.73 -9.02 -17.73
C GLU A 539 28.11 -9.42 -17.18
N GLU A 540 28.34 -10.72 -17.03
CA GLU A 540 29.64 -11.29 -16.64
C GLU A 540 29.91 -12.56 -17.45
N ALA A 541 30.96 -12.54 -18.28
CA ALA A 541 31.40 -13.65 -19.13
C ALA A 541 32.67 -14.29 -18.57
N VAL A 542 32.78 -15.62 -18.65
CA VAL A 542 33.93 -16.40 -18.15
C VAL A 542 34.31 -17.53 -19.11
N GLY A 543 35.53 -18.06 -18.95
CA GLY A 543 36.06 -19.15 -19.76
C GLY A 543 36.46 -18.68 -21.16
N ASN A 544 36.11 -19.46 -22.17
CA ASN A 544 36.52 -19.21 -23.55
C ASN A 544 35.60 -18.25 -24.34
N LEU A 545 34.56 -17.67 -23.72
CA LEU A 545 33.70 -16.66 -24.34
C LEU A 545 34.42 -15.31 -24.37
N VAL A 546 34.76 -14.82 -25.57
CA VAL A 546 35.56 -13.60 -25.75
C VAL A 546 34.74 -12.41 -26.23
N ASP A 547 33.69 -12.66 -27.02
CA ASP A 547 32.76 -11.62 -27.45
C ASP A 547 31.36 -12.17 -27.71
N TYR A 548 30.38 -11.28 -27.68
CA TYR A 548 28.98 -11.53 -27.98
C TYR A 548 28.25 -10.19 -28.11
N ARG A 549 27.11 -10.20 -28.79
CA ARG A 549 26.17 -9.07 -28.77
C ARG A 549 25.05 -9.37 -27.80
N SER A 550 24.71 -8.38 -26.98
CA SER A 550 23.51 -8.37 -26.17
C SER A 550 22.62 -7.17 -26.54
N ARG A 551 21.35 -7.45 -26.80
CA ARG A 551 20.33 -6.44 -27.09
C ARG A 551 19.32 -6.42 -25.96
N TRP A 552 19.23 -5.28 -25.27
CA TRP A 552 18.26 -5.06 -24.22
C TRP A 552 17.10 -4.24 -24.79
N TYR A 553 15.95 -4.88 -24.96
CA TYR A 553 14.78 -4.22 -25.51
C TYR A 553 14.09 -3.34 -24.46
N ASP A 554 13.48 -2.26 -24.91
CA ASP A 554 12.59 -1.47 -24.07
C ASP A 554 11.36 -2.29 -23.64
N LEU A 555 10.81 -1.89 -22.50
CA LEU A 555 9.58 -2.46 -21.96
C LEU A 555 8.46 -2.39 -22.99
N ARG A 556 7.67 -3.46 -23.08
CA ARG A 556 6.41 -3.48 -23.81
C ARG A 556 5.27 -3.58 -22.82
N LEU A 557 4.30 -2.67 -22.92
CA LEU A 557 3.02 -2.86 -22.24
C LEU A 557 2.17 -3.81 -23.08
N LEU A 558 1.77 -4.94 -22.50
CA LEU A 558 0.89 -5.92 -23.15
C LEU A 558 -0.60 -5.57 -22.96
N GLY A 559 -0.91 -4.89 -21.86
CA GLY A 559 -2.26 -4.43 -21.55
C GLY A 559 -2.36 -3.83 -20.16
N GLU A 560 -3.45 -3.10 -19.98
CA GLU A 560 -3.93 -2.59 -18.71
C GLU A 560 -5.31 -3.21 -18.41
N TYR A 561 -5.54 -3.58 -17.16
CA TYR A 561 -6.74 -4.29 -16.71
C TYR A 561 -7.33 -3.61 -15.47
N ASP A 562 -8.66 -3.56 -15.43
CA ASP A 562 -9.45 -2.95 -14.34
C ASP A 562 -9.49 -3.82 -13.05
#